data_AF-A0A6I2RMI4-F1
#
_entry.id   AF-A0A6I2RMI4-F1
#
_cell.length_a   1.000
_cell.length_b   1.000
_cell.length_c   1.000
_cell.angle_alpha   90.00
_cell.angle_beta   90.00
_cell.angle_gamma   90.00
#
_symmetry.space_group_name_H-M   'P 1'
#
loop_
_entity.id
_entity.type
_entity.pdbx_description
1 polymer ?
#
loop_
_entity_poly.entity_id
_entity_poly.type
_entity_poly.pdbx_seq_one_letter_code
_entity_poly.pdbx_strand_id
1 'polypeptide(L)' 'MNKVTKVIIGTLMSPLSVGACALILQGGRYIRTSTVVRIHSITPRQVRFETLNTQYCLLVPDAPVSVDSSVSMEYAA' A
#
# COMPACT_ATOMS: atom_id res chain seq x y z
N MET A 1 20.05 14.29 -12.84
CA MET A 1 20.20 13.27 -11.77
C MET A 1 19.01 12.33 -11.89
N ASN A 2 19.22 11.11 -12.35
CA ASN A 2 18.12 10.20 -12.68
C ASN A 2 17.82 9.35 -11.43
N LYS A 3 16.60 9.46 -10.91
CA LYS A 3 16.14 8.60 -9.80
C LYS A 3 15.84 7.20 -10.34
N VAL A 4 16.07 6.18 -9.52
CA VAL A 4 15.69 4.80 -9.86
C VAL A 4 14.19 4.63 -9.61
N THR A 5 13.48 3.97 -10.52
CA THR A 5 12.07 3.62 -10.33
C THR A 5 11.94 2.23 -9.74
N LYS A 6 11.11 2.06 -8.70
CA LYS A 6 10.82 0.77 -8.07
C LYS A 6 9.33 0.54 -8.01
N VAL A 7 8.87 -0.54 -8.65
CA VAL A 7 7.48 -0.99 -8.60
C VAL A 7 7.37 -2.11 -7.57
N ILE A 8 6.40 -2.00 -6.66
CA ILE A 8 6.18 -2.95 -5.57
C ILE A 8 4.69 -3.31 -5.55
N ILE A 9 4.37 -4.59 -5.34
CA ILE A 9 3.01 -5.02 -5.01
C ILE A 9 2.96 -5.28 -3.51
N GLY A 10 2.09 -4.59 -2.79
CA GLY A 10 2.01 -4.72 -1.35
C GLY A 10 1.12 -3.67 -0.68
N THR A 11 1.13 -3.67 0.64
CA THR A 11 0.23 -2.84 1.46
C THR A 11 1.04 -1.87 2.31
N LEU A 12 0.59 -0.61 2.40
CA LEU A 12 1.13 0.33 3.38
C LEU A 12 0.64 -0.06 4.78
N MET A 13 1.57 -0.22 5.71
CA MET A 13 1.27 -0.58 7.10
C MET A 13 0.89 0.62 7.95
N SER A 14 1.15 1.83 7.46
CA SER A 14 0.80 3.10 8.10
C SER A 14 0.54 4.18 7.05
N PRO A 15 -0.19 5.25 7.41
CA PRO A 15 -0.39 6.39 6.50
C PRO A 15 0.95 6.96 6.01
N LEU A 16 1.03 7.19 4.70
CA LEU A 16 2.23 7.77 4.08
C LEU A 16 2.34 9.26 4.44
N SER A 17 3.54 9.70 4.82
CA SER A 17 3.80 11.10 5.19
C SER A 17 5.17 11.56 4.70
N VAL A 18 5.27 12.81 4.23
CA VAL A 18 6.55 13.44 3.90
C VAL A 18 7.34 13.67 5.19
N GLY A 19 8.65 13.43 5.16
CA GLY A 19 9.51 13.52 6.34
C GLY A 19 9.57 12.24 7.18
N ALA A 20 8.71 11.25 6.89
CA ALA A 20 8.72 9.93 7.53
C ALA A 20 9.17 8.81 6.58
N CYS A 21 9.52 7.65 7.14
CA CYS A 21 9.74 6.42 6.36
C CYS A 21 8.39 5.79 5.98
N ALA A 22 8.29 5.22 4.79
CA ALA A 22 7.18 4.33 4.45
C ALA A 22 7.49 2.90 4.95
N LEU A 23 6.48 2.24 5.52
CA LEU A 23 6.52 0.83 5.89
C LEU A 23 5.55 0.04 5.01
N ILE A 24 6.10 -0.90 4.23
CA ILE A 24 5.35 -1.64 3.22
C ILE A 24 5.45 -3.14 3.55
N LEU A 25 4.32 -3.84 3.56
CA LEU A 25 4.27 -5.30 3.61
C LEU A 25 4.17 -5.85 2.19
N GLN A 26 5.20 -6.57 1.75
CA GLN A 26 5.26 -7.23 0.44
C GLN A 26 5.49 -8.74 0.65
N GLY A 27 4.51 -9.56 0.25
CA GLY A 27 4.65 -11.03 0.29
C GLY A 27 5.09 -11.56 1.66
N GLY A 28 4.53 -11.01 2.75
CA GLY A 28 4.89 -11.38 4.12
C GLY A 28 6.19 -10.76 4.67
N ARG A 29 6.90 -9.94 3.89
CA ARG A 29 8.12 -9.24 4.32
C ARG A 29 7.91 -7.75 4.45
N TYR A 30 8.51 -7.17 5.49
CA TYR A 30 8.51 -5.73 5.71
C TYR A 30 9.62 -5.05 4.92
N ILE A 31 9.26 -3.99 4.21
CA ILE A 31 10.17 -3.08 3.54
C ILE A 31 10.01 -1.72 4.19
N ARG A 32 11.12 -1.20 4.73
CA ARG A 32 11.21 0.16 5.22
C ARG A 32 11.98 1.00 4.21
N THR A 33 11.37 2.08 3.73
CA THR A 33 12.06 3.01 2.83
C THR A 33 12.92 4.01 3.62
N SER A 34 13.83 4.70 2.93
CA SER A 34 14.33 5.98 3.42
C SER A 34 13.20 7.03 3.46
N THR A 35 13.50 8.20 4.00
CA THR A 35 12.53 9.28 4.18
C THR A 35 11.84 9.65 2.87
N VAL A 36 10.52 9.68 2.92
CA VAL A 36 9.68 10.16 1.83
C VAL A 36 9.87 11.66 1.71
N VAL A 37 10.24 12.12 0.52
CA VAL A 37 10.47 13.55 0.24
C VAL A 37 9.32 14.17 -0.54
N ARG A 38 8.52 13.35 -1.23
CA ARG A 38 7.34 13.81 -1.97
C ARG A 38 6.36 12.67 -2.19
N ILE A 39 5.08 12.98 -2.06
CA ILE A 39 3.97 12.09 -2.42
C ILE A 39 3.35 12.65 -3.70
N HIS A 40 3.24 11.82 -4.73
CA HIS A 40 2.73 12.22 -6.05
C HIS A 40 1.24 11.94 -6.20
N SER A 41 0.80 10.75 -5.75
CA SER A 41 -0.61 10.39 -5.76
C SER A 41 -0.89 9.25 -4.77
N ILE A 42 -2.10 9.25 -4.22
CA ILE A 42 -2.62 8.16 -3.39
C ILE A 42 -4.00 7.80 -3.94
N THR A 43 -4.16 6.55 -4.34
CA THR A 43 -5.43 5.97 -4.78
C THR A 43 -5.61 4.60 -4.13
N PRO A 44 -6.82 4.04 -4.07
CA PRO A 44 -7.05 2.73 -3.46
C PRO A 44 -6.23 1.58 -4.07
N ARG A 45 -5.84 1.69 -5.35
CA ARG A 45 -5.11 0.64 -6.08
C ARG A 45 -3.63 0.98 -6.30
N GLN A 46 -3.25 2.24 -6.14
CA GLN A 46 -1.88 2.68 -6.43
C GLN A 46 -1.48 3.90 -5.59
N VAL A 47 -0.27 3.83 -5.05
CA VAL A 47 0.38 4.95 -4.36
C VAL A 47 1.72 5.25 -5.03
N ARG A 48 1.93 6.52 -5.41
CA ARG A 48 3.19 7.00 -5.99
C ARG A 48 3.84 8.00 -5.08
N PHE A 49 5.09 7.78 -4.74
CA PHE A 49 5.88 8.66 -3.90
C PHE A 49 7.36 8.52 -4.22
N GLU A 50 8.19 9.39 -3.67
CA GLU A 50 9.63 9.28 -3.83
C GLU A 50 10.38 9.56 -2.55
N THR A 51 11.54 8.93 -2.47
CA THR A 51 12.60 9.26 -1.53
C THR A 51 13.67 10.08 -2.26
N LEU A 52 14.81 10.32 -1.62
CA LEU A 52 15.89 11.12 -2.19
C LEU A 52 16.36 10.59 -3.56
N ASN A 53 16.48 9.27 -3.72
CA ASN A 53 17.05 8.64 -4.92
C ASN A 53 16.10 7.67 -5.65
N THR A 54 14.90 7.43 -5.13
CA THR A 54 14.01 6.39 -5.65
C THR A 54 12.59 6.89 -5.81
N GLN A 55 11.99 6.65 -6.96
CA GLN A 55 10.56 6.82 -7.21
C GLN A 55 9.87 5.47 -7.00
N TYR A 56 8.96 5.41 -6.05
CA TYR A 56 8.18 4.23 -5.72
C TYR A 56 6.81 4.29 -6.39
N CYS A 57 6.42 3.18 -7.00
CA CYS A 57 5.05 2.90 -7.43
C CYS A 57 4.58 1.65 -6.68
N LEU A 58 3.78 1.86 -5.64
CA LEU A 58 3.17 0.78 -4.87
C LEU A 58 1.80 0.44 -5.46
N LEU A 59 1.64 -0.79 -5.93
CA LEU A 59 0.37 -1.37 -6.34
C LEU A 59 -0.24 -2.07 -5.13
N VAL A 60 -1.41 -1.60 -4.71
CA VAL A 60 -2.15 -2.17 -3.59
C VAL A 60 -2.93 -3.37 -4.14
N PRO A 61 -2.72 -4.59 -3.63
CA PRO A 61 -3.50 -5.74 -4.07
C PRO A 61 -4.98 -5.49 -3.78
N ASP A 62 -5.86 -5.92 -4.69
CA ASP A 62 -7.30 -5.88 -4.42
C ASP A 62 -7.56 -6.67 -3.14
N ALA A 63 -8.25 -6.06 -2.17
CA ALA A 63 -8.64 -6.78 -0.97
C ALA A 63 -9.44 -8.02 -1.39
N PRO A 64 -9.22 -9.19 -0.77
CA PRO A 64 -10.13 -10.31 -1.00
C PRO A 64 -11.53 -9.81 -0.66
N VAL A 65 -12.44 -9.89 -1.64
CA VAL A 65 -13.85 -9.62 -1.41
C VAL A 65 -14.30 -10.46 -0.22
N SER A 66 -14.53 -9.81 0.91
CA SER A 66 -15.17 -10.47 2.04
C SER A 66 -16.58 -10.79 1.57
N VAL A 67 -16.84 -12.05 1.27
CA VAL A 67 -18.20 -12.53 1.04
C VAL A 67 -18.92 -12.31 2.36
N ASP A 68 -19.80 -11.31 2.40
CA ASP A 68 -20.71 -11.10 3.52
C ASP A 68 -21.65 -12.30 3.60
N SER A 69 -21.24 -13.30 4.38
CA SER A 69 -22.06 -14.46 4.72
C SER A 69 -23.06 -14.06 5.81
N SER A 70 -23.93 -13.10 5.50
CA SER A 70 -25.13 -12.82 6.29
C SER A 70 -26.26 -13.72 5.78
N VAL A 71 -26.19 -15.02 6.07
CA VAL A 71 -27.35 -15.91 5.96
C VAL A 71 -28.08 -15.85 7.30
N SER A 72 -29.17 -15.09 7.35
CA SER A 72 -30.12 -15.15 8.46
C SER A 72 -30.84 -16.51 8.38
N MET A 73 -30.50 -17.41 9.29
CA MET A 73 -31.20 -18.68 9.45
C MET A 73 -32.51 -18.40 10.19
N GLU A 74 -33.62 -18.31 9.46
CA GLU A 74 -34.95 -18.31 10.06
C GLU A 74 -35.27 -19.72 10.57
N TYR A 75 -35.47 -19.87 11.88
CA TYR A 75 -36.07 -21.07 12.43
C TYR A 75 -37.58 -20.96 12.24
N ALA A 76 -38.13 -21.78 11.34
CA ALA A 76 -39.57 -22.04 11.29
C ALA A 76 -39.97 -22.98 12.43
N ALA A 77 -41.16 -22.72 12.98
CA ALA A 77 -41.74 -23.16 14.25
C ALA A 77 -41.86 -24.68 14.48
#